data_AF-A0A8T5LPZ2-F1
#
_entry.id   AF-A0A8T5LPZ2-F1
#
_cell.length_a   1.000
_cell.length_b   1.000
_cell.length_c   1.000
_cell.angle_alpha   90.00
_cell.angle_beta   90.00
_cell.angle_gamma   90.00
#
_symmetry.space_group_name_H-M   'P 1'
#
loop_
_entity.id
_entity.type
_entity.pdbx_description
1 polymer ?
#
loop_
_entity_poly.entity_id
_entity_poly.type
_entity_poly.pdbx_seq_one_letter_code
_entity_poly.pdbx_strand_id
1 'polypeptide(L)'
;MFKKILKKLKEVKERKKEKAYPNRFLKFYHLNKKKLNKERRFSYNERKKSGVCVRCKKKTVKGIVFCQYHQEKQKTYNKISRSK
;
A
#
# COMPACT_ATOMS: atom_id res chain seq x y z
N MET A 1 -19.54 31.42 -8.40
CA MET A 1 -18.71 30.19 -8.19
C MET A 1 -18.25 29.97 -6.75
N PHE A 2 -17.84 31.01 -6.01
CA PHE A 2 -17.32 30.90 -4.63
C PHE A 2 -18.23 30.19 -3.61
N LYS A 3 -19.54 30.47 -3.59
CA LYS A 3 -20.50 29.83 -2.66
C LYS A 3 -20.58 28.30 -2.84
N LYS A 4 -20.46 27.80 -4.08
CA LYS A 4 -20.43 26.34 -4.37
C LYS A 4 -19.13 25.70 -3.86
N ILE A 5 -18.01 26.40 -3.95
CA ILE A 5 -16.71 25.93 -3.43
C ILE A 5 -16.74 25.84 -1.90
N LEU A 6 -17.27 26.87 -1.22
CA LEU A 6 -17.41 26.90 0.24
C LEU A 6 -18.33 25.78 0.75
N LYS A 7 -19.46 25.54 0.08
CA LYS A 7 -20.37 24.43 0.38
C LYS A 7 -19.66 23.07 0.26
N LYS A 8 -18.92 22.86 -0.84
CA LYS A 8 -18.17 21.61 -1.07
C LYS A 8 -17.07 21.39 -0.04
N LEU A 9 -16.39 22.45 0.42
CA LEU A 9 -15.40 22.37 1.50
C LEU A 9 -16.05 22.01 2.85
N LYS A 10 -17.23 22.56 3.16
CA LYS A 10 -18.00 22.25 4.37
C LYS A 10 -18.45 20.78 4.39
N GLU A 11 -18.99 20.28 3.28
CA GLU A 11 -19.40 18.87 3.12
C GLU A 11 -18.21 17.88 3.22
N VAL A 12 -17.02 18.27 2.74
CA VAL A 12 -15.80 17.44 2.91
C VAL A 12 -15.33 17.44 4.36
N LYS A 13 -15.51 18.56 5.08
CA LYS A 13 -15.16 18.70 6.50
C LYS A 13 -16.11 17.89 7.39
N GLU A 14 -17.41 17.89 7.09
CA GLU A 14 -18.42 17.09 7.80
C GLU A 14 -18.24 15.58 7.54
N ARG A 15 -18.01 15.16 6.28
CA ARG A 15 -17.64 13.76 5.95
C ARG A 15 -16.37 13.25 6.64
N LYS A 16 -15.48 14.15 7.09
CA LYS A 16 -14.30 13.80 7.89
C LYS A 16 -14.62 13.67 9.38
N LYS A 17 -15.64 14.35 9.90
CA LYS A 17 -16.06 14.30 11.31
C LYS A 17 -16.80 13.00 11.67
N GLU A 18 -17.52 12.40 10.73
CA GLU A 18 -18.43 11.27 11.00
C GLU A 18 -17.85 9.86 10.82
N LYS A 19 -16.56 9.70 10.49
CA LYS A 19 -16.00 8.35 10.38
C LYS A 19 -15.79 7.76 11.77
N ALA A 20 -16.81 7.10 12.29
CA ALA A 20 -16.69 6.13 13.36
C ALA A 20 -15.80 4.99 12.84
N TYR A 21 -14.53 5.00 13.25
CA TYR A 21 -13.62 3.91 12.94
C TYR A 21 -13.80 2.81 13.99
N PRO A 22 -13.86 1.52 13.59
CA PRO A 22 -14.10 0.43 14.54
C PRO A 22 -13.05 0.34 15.66
N ASN A 23 -11.84 0.85 15.42
CA ASN A 23 -10.79 0.95 16.45
C ASN A 23 -9.74 2.01 16.08
N ARG A 24 -8.88 2.32 17.05
CA ARG A 24 -7.79 3.32 16.91
C ARG A 24 -6.79 2.98 15.80
N PHE A 25 -6.53 1.70 15.53
CA PHE A 25 -5.56 1.28 14.52
C PHE A 25 -6.10 1.52 13.11
N LEU A 26 -7.38 1.20 12.86
CA LEU A 26 -8.03 1.47 11.59
C LEU A 26 -8.15 2.99 11.34
N LYS A 27 -8.49 3.77 12.37
CA LYS A 27 -8.45 5.23 12.30
C LYS A 27 -7.07 5.71 11.84
N PHE A 28 -6.00 5.28 12.51
CA PHE A 28 -4.64 5.64 12.14
C PHE A 28 -4.29 5.25 10.70
N TYR A 29 -4.59 4.01 10.30
CA TYR A 29 -4.32 3.53 8.94
C TYR A 29 -5.01 4.40 7.88
N HIS A 30 -6.30 4.69 8.04
CA HIS A 30 -7.05 5.46 7.06
C HIS A 30 -6.63 6.93 7.02
N LEU A 31 -6.31 7.54 8.17
CA LEU A 31 -5.81 8.91 8.22
C LEU A 31 -4.41 9.06 7.58
N ASN A 32 -3.55 8.04 7.74
CA ASN A 32 -2.16 8.08 7.28
C ASN A 32 -1.91 7.31 5.97
N LYS A 33 -2.95 6.77 5.33
CA LYS A 33 -2.85 5.86 4.16
C LYS A 33 -1.92 6.39 3.07
N LYS A 34 -2.00 7.68 2.74
CA LYS A 34 -1.14 8.31 1.72
C LYS A 34 0.34 8.28 2.09
N LYS A 35 0.67 8.65 3.34
CA LYS A 35 2.03 8.63 3.88
C LYS A 35 2.59 7.20 3.92
N LEU A 36 1.83 6.26 4.49
CA LEU A 36 2.20 4.84 4.57
C LEU A 36 2.45 4.23 3.18
N ASN A 37 1.62 4.57 2.19
CA ASN A 37 1.83 4.09 0.82
C ASN A 37 3.09 4.68 0.17
N LYS A 38 3.42 5.94 0.45
CA LYS A 38 4.66 6.58 -0.03
C LYS A 38 5.88 5.86 0.57
N GLU A 39 5.88 5.63 1.88
CA GLU A 39 6.95 4.90 2.60
C GLU A 39 7.11 3.48 2.07
N ARG A 40 6.02 2.74 1.85
CA ARG A 40 6.05 1.39 1.29
C ARG A 40 6.65 1.36 -0.11
N ARG A 41 6.28 2.29 -0.99
CA ARG A 41 6.84 2.40 -2.36
C ARG A 41 8.32 2.73 -2.34
N PHE A 42 8.73 3.65 -1.46
CA PHE A 42 10.13 4.00 -1.29
C PHE A 42 10.95 2.78 -0.87
N SER A 43 10.54 2.10 0.21
CA SER A 43 11.21 0.89 0.70
C SER A 43 11.26 -0.23 -0.35
N TYR A 44 10.20 -0.40 -1.14
CA TYR A 44 10.18 -1.36 -2.25
C TYR A 44 11.27 -1.04 -3.29
N ASN A 45 11.37 0.23 -3.71
CA ASN A 45 12.33 0.66 -4.71
C ASN A 45 13.77 0.55 -4.21
N GLU A 46 14.03 0.88 -2.95
CA GLU A 46 15.35 0.70 -2.34
C GLU A 46 15.76 -0.77 -2.33
N ARG A 47 14.88 -1.67 -1.87
CA ARG A 47 15.15 -3.11 -1.86
C ARG A 47 15.40 -3.66 -3.25
N LYS A 48 14.62 -3.21 -4.24
CA LYS A 48 14.83 -3.57 -5.65
C LYS A 48 16.21 -3.14 -6.14
N LYS A 49 16.64 -1.90 -5.85
CA LYS A 49 17.95 -1.38 -6.25
C LYS A 49 19.11 -2.12 -5.57
N SER A 50 18.94 -2.50 -4.31
CA SER A 50 19.98 -3.20 -3.54
C SER A 50 20.06 -4.71 -3.83
N GLY A 51 19.26 -5.25 -4.76
CA GLY A 51 19.28 -6.68 -5.09
C GLY A 51 18.80 -7.59 -3.94
N VAL A 52 17.94 -7.08 -3.06
CA VAL A 52 17.34 -7.87 -1.98
C VAL A 52 15.85 -8.06 -2.20
N CYS A 53 15.34 -9.18 -1.71
CA CYS A 53 13.95 -9.54 -1.87
C CYS A 53 13.04 -8.44 -1.28
N VAL A 54 12.02 -8.01 -2.02
CA VAL A 54 11.11 -6.97 -1.53
C VAL A 54 10.28 -7.42 -0.32
N ARG A 55 10.15 -8.74 -0.10
CA ARG A 55 9.40 -9.35 1.02
C ARG A 55 10.25 -9.79 2.22
N CYS A 56 11.55 -10.04 2.04
CA CYS A 56 12.45 -10.45 3.12
C CYS A 56 13.88 -9.97 2.89
N LYS A 57 14.79 -10.18 3.82
CA LYS A 57 16.18 -9.67 3.71
C LYS A 57 17.13 -10.54 2.86
N LYS A 58 16.64 -11.61 2.22
CA LYS A 58 17.46 -12.53 1.41
C LYS A 58 17.78 -11.91 0.04
N LYS A 59 18.90 -12.31 -0.58
CA LYS A 59 19.28 -11.91 -1.94
C LYS A 59 18.23 -12.33 -2.97
N THR A 60 18.06 -11.53 -4.02
CA THR A 60 17.17 -11.86 -5.14
C THR A 60 17.81 -12.85 -6.10
N VAL A 61 16.95 -13.54 -6.85
CA VAL A 61 17.38 -14.29 -8.04
C VAL A 61 17.67 -13.30 -9.18
N LYS A 62 18.63 -13.61 -10.06
CA LYS A 62 19.02 -12.74 -11.18
C LYS A 62 17.80 -12.39 -12.04
N GLY A 63 17.58 -11.09 -12.28
CA GLY A 63 16.45 -10.59 -13.07
C GLY A 63 15.08 -10.60 -12.39
N ILE A 64 14.99 -11.00 -11.11
CA ILE A 64 13.73 -11.13 -10.36
C ILE A 64 13.79 -10.29 -9.08
N VAL A 65 12.65 -9.76 -8.61
CA VAL A 65 12.56 -8.91 -7.39
C VAL A 65 12.39 -9.69 -6.08
N PHE A 66 12.32 -11.02 -6.16
CA PHE A 66 12.10 -11.92 -5.05
C PHE A 66 13.29 -12.87 -4.86
N CYS A 67 13.47 -13.38 -3.64
CA CYS A 67 14.29 -14.56 -3.40
C CYS A 67 13.58 -15.82 -3.92
N GLN A 68 14.31 -16.92 -4.08
CA GLN A 68 13.79 -18.18 -4.60
C GLN A 68 12.48 -18.63 -3.91
N TYR A 69 12.48 -18.67 -2.58
CA TYR A 69 11.30 -19.04 -1.78
C TYR A 69 10.07 -18.18 -2.07
N HIS A 70 10.23 -16.85 -2.11
CA HIS A 70 9.11 -15.96 -2.38
C HIS A 70 8.68 -16.00 -3.85
N GLN A 71 9.61 -16.30 -4.75
CA GLN A 71 9.29 -16.51 -6.17
C GLN A 71 8.43 -17.76 -6.36
N GLU A 72 8.74 -18.87 -5.69
CA GLU A 72 7.93 -20.10 -5.73
C GLU A 72 6.52 -19.86 -5.19
N LYS A 73 6.39 -19.20 -4.03
CA LYS A 73 5.09 -18.79 -3.51
C LYS A 73 4.32 -17.90 -4.49
N GLN A 74 5.01 -16.95 -5.12
CA GLN A 74 4.39 -16.06 -6.09
C GLN A 74 3.87 -16.81 -7.31
N LYS A 75 4.57 -17.87 -7.77
CA LYS A 75 4.07 -18.75 -8.83
C LYS A 75 2.75 -19.41 -8.42
N THR A 76 2.66 -19.94 -7.20
CA THR A 76 1.42 -20.54 -6.68
C THR A 76 0.26 -19.53 -6.64
N TYR A 77 0.51 -18.33 -6.12
CA TYR A 77 -0.51 -17.27 -6.08
C TYR A 77 -0.97 -16.85 -7.48
N ASN A 78 -0.02 -16.71 -8.41
CA ASN A 78 -0.32 -16.37 -9.80
C ASN A 78 -1.13 -17.48 -10.49
N LYS A 79 -0.86 -18.75 -10.18
CA LYS A 79 -1.63 -19.89 -10.72
C LYS A 79 -3.09 -19.82 -10.25
N ILE A 80 -3.31 -19.68 -8.95
CA ILE A 80 -4.66 -19.57 -8.36
C ILE A 80 -5.43 -18.36 -8.91
N SER A 81 -4.75 -17.21 -9.04
CA SER A 81 -5.39 -15.98 -9.56
C SER A 81 -5.77 -16.07 -11.03
N ARG A 82 -5.13 -16.94 -11.81
CA ARG A 82 -5.40 -17.12 -13.26
C ARG A 82 -6.36 -18.27 -13.54
N SER A 83 -6.60 -19.15 -12.58
CA SER A 83 -7.56 -20.25 -12.69
C SER A 83 -8.99 -19.84 -12.29
N LYS A 84 -9.20 -18.57 -11.93
CA LYS A 84 -10.51 -17.95 -11.71
C LYS A 84 -10.85 -17.10 -12.92
#